data_AF-A0A938RSB6-F1
#
_entry.id   AF-A0A938RSB6-F1
#
_cell.length_a   1.000
_cell.length_b   1.000
_cell.length_c   1.000
_cell.angle_alpha   90.00
_cell.angle_beta   90.00
_cell.angle_gamma   90.00
#
_symmetry.space_group_name_H-M   'P 1'
#
loop_
_entity.id
_entity.type
_entity.pdbx_description
1 polymer ?
#
loop_
_entity_poly.entity_id
_entity_poly.type
_entity_poly.pdbx_seq_one_letter_code
_entity_poly.pdbx_strand_id
1 'polypeptide(L)'
;MSNPPAWLADIQLVTFDVFGTLLDLQAALDKVEIRTRQEVQEFEESVREQTDKESWVRYSEVLKTAINKVKPHLRPALVGVFADDFGRSAPFSDSARALHGLREVVKVGLVGNCDAQHQVDVVTALRVVPDVSITSQEIRAYKPTDRAWDAIVRMGVMRAAVTRDNWLHVSHAPRSDLVPARAKGIKTCLVRRPGADDRANVDLAVGSLDELVRLLVEAKQGPLVYEIENRHPDTSQRERLAQWLLESMLPAVRTCTGCRSATLVQHEDGALCEQYVFGGKVEYDAYSEAFAAEHRANLRDEFGRVVERTTRVSRIRGRI
;
A
#
# COMPACT_ATOMS: atom_id res chain seq x y z
N MET A 1 -1.45 -6.17 18.49
CA MET A 1 -1.47 -5.57 17.13
C MET A 1 -1.84 -6.67 16.15
N SER A 2 -2.83 -6.44 15.31
CA SER A 2 -3.28 -7.41 14.29
C SER A 2 -2.18 -7.61 13.24
N ASN A 3 -1.94 -8.84 12.78
CA ASN A 3 -1.02 -9.07 11.66
C ASN A 3 -1.52 -8.35 10.40
N PRO A 4 -0.62 -7.83 9.54
CA PRO A 4 -1.02 -7.24 8.27
C PRO A 4 -1.78 -8.27 7.43
N PRO A 5 -2.88 -7.87 6.74
CA PRO A 5 -3.56 -8.75 5.79
C PRO A 5 -2.60 -9.30 4.74
N ALA A 6 -2.71 -10.60 4.43
CA ALA A 6 -1.77 -11.28 3.51
C ALA A 6 -1.68 -10.62 2.13
N TRP A 7 -2.79 -10.06 1.63
CA TRP A 7 -2.85 -9.40 0.32
C TRP A 7 -2.01 -8.10 0.25
N LEU A 8 -1.59 -7.52 1.37
CA LEU A 8 -0.69 -6.35 1.35
C LEU A 8 0.66 -6.67 0.69
N ALA A 9 1.12 -7.91 0.79
CA ALA A 9 2.37 -8.35 0.17
C ALA A 9 2.33 -8.25 -1.37
N ASP A 10 1.14 -8.32 -1.95
CA ASP A 10 0.93 -8.27 -3.40
C ASP A 10 0.75 -6.84 -3.93
N ILE A 11 0.50 -5.84 -3.08
CA ILE A 11 0.29 -4.44 -3.51
C ILE A 11 1.54 -3.86 -4.18
N GLN A 12 1.46 -3.45 -5.44
CA GLN A 12 2.56 -2.84 -6.19
C GLN A 12 2.41 -1.33 -6.38
N LEU A 13 1.17 -0.83 -6.31
CA LEU A 13 0.84 0.59 -6.42
C LEU A 13 -0.01 1.02 -5.23
N VAL A 14 0.40 2.11 -4.59
CA VAL A 14 -0.41 2.82 -3.60
C VAL A 14 -0.72 4.21 -4.13
N THR A 15 -2.00 4.50 -4.36
CA THR A 15 -2.43 5.86 -4.75
C THR A 15 -3.12 6.56 -3.60
N PHE A 16 -2.95 7.88 -3.53
CA PHE A 16 -3.51 8.70 -2.48
C PHE A 16 -4.48 9.71 -3.08
N ASP A 17 -5.62 9.86 -2.41
CA ASP A 17 -6.31 11.13 -2.38
C ASP A 17 -5.41 12.23 -1.80
N VAL A 18 -5.67 13.49 -2.15
CA VAL A 18 -4.77 14.61 -1.82
C VAL A 18 -5.31 15.45 -0.67
N PHE A 19 -6.45 16.12 -0.87
CA PHE A 19 -6.97 17.13 0.05
C PHE A 19 -7.80 16.50 1.17
N GLY A 20 -7.39 16.70 2.42
CA GLY A 20 -7.93 16.02 3.60
C GLY A 20 -7.24 14.70 3.90
N THR A 21 -6.45 14.14 2.97
CA THR A 21 -5.72 12.88 3.13
C THR A 21 -4.22 13.11 3.36
N LEU A 22 -3.59 13.86 2.45
CA LEU A 22 -2.18 14.28 2.51
C LEU A 22 -2.02 15.73 2.97
N LEU A 23 -2.95 16.60 2.56
CA LEU A 23 -3.00 18.00 2.95
C LEU A 23 -4.10 18.24 3.97
N ASP A 24 -3.85 19.10 4.97
CA ASP A 24 -4.82 19.48 5.99
C ASP A 24 -5.84 20.47 5.41
N LEU A 25 -6.98 19.93 4.98
CA LEU A 25 -8.07 20.71 4.40
C LEU A 25 -8.69 21.67 5.42
N GLN A 26 -8.81 21.27 6.68
CA GLN A 26 -9.40 22.14 7.71
C GLN A 26 -8.52 23.38 7.93
N ALA A 27 -7.21 23.19 8.07
CA ALA A 27 -6.26 24.30 8.19
C ALA A 27 -6.26 25.21 6.96
N ALA A 28 -6.58 24.68 5.77
CA ALA A 28 -6.77 25.49 4.58
C ALA A 28 -8.07 26.32 4.66
N LEU A 29 -9.20 25.69 4.94
CA LEU A 29 -10.52 26.33 5.01
C LEU A 29 -10.59 27.46 6.05
N ASP A 30 -9.83 27.36 7.15
CA ASP A 30 -9.72 28.41 8.15
C ASP A 30 -9.22 29.76 7.58
N LYS A 31 -8.43 29.73 6.50
CA LYS A 31 -7.90 30.93 5.80
C LYS A 31 -8.98 31.70 5.03
N VAL A 32 -10.08 31.05 4.71
CA VAL A 32 -11.28 31.66 4.12
C VAL A 32 -12.45 31.64 5.11
N GLU A 33 -12.12 31.67 6.40
CA GLU A 33 -13.08 31.82 7.51
C GLU A 33 -14.13 30.72 7.63
N ILE A 34 -13.98 29.58 6.94
CA ILE A 34 -14.85 28.40 7.07
C ILE A 34 -14.30 27.54 8.22
N ARG A 35 -14.95 27.60 9.39
CA ARG A 35 -14.39 27.05 10.64
C ARG A 35 -15.35 26.12 11.37
N THR A 36 -16.65 26.39 11.28
CA THR A 36 -17.65 25.57 11.97
C THR A 36 -17.96 24.32 11.17
N ARG A 37 -18.39 23.26 11.87
CA ARG A 37 -18.82 22.02 11.21
C ARG A 37 -19.95 22.25 10.19
N GLN A 38 -20.86 23.18 10.49
CA GLN A 38 -21.95 23.53 9.57
C GLN A 38 -21.42 24.21 8.30
N GLU A 39 -20.52 25.19 8.43
CA GLU A 39 -19.92 25.86 7.27
C GLU A 39 -19.11 24.89 6.39
N VAL A 40 -18.39 23.94 7.01
CA VAL A 40 -17.67 22.89 6.26
C VAL A 40 -18.66 22.01 5.49
N GLN A 41 -19.79 21.62 6.10
CA GLN A 41 -20.83 20.84 5.43
C GLN A 41 -21.47 21.60 4.26
N GLU A 42 -21.78 22.88 4.45
CA GLU A 42 -22.33 23.75 3.39
C GLU A 42 -21.32 23.93 2.24
N PHE A 43 -20.03 24.06 2.56
CA PHE A 43 -18.96 24.12 1.57
C PHE A 43 -18.87 22.81 0.78
N GLU A 44 -18.81 21.67 1.46
CA GLU A 44 -18.76 20.35 0.81
C GLU A 44 -20.00 20.07 -0.04
N GLU A 45 -21.18 20.50 0.40
CA GLU A 45 -22.41 20.41 -0.38
C GLU A 45 -22.34 21.28 -1.63
N SER A 46 -21.86 22.52 -1.50
CA SER A 46 -21.68 23.38 -2.66
C SER A 46 -20.65 22.83 -3.65
N VAL A 47 -19.56 22.23 -3.16
CA VAL A 47 -18.58 21.54 -4.02
C VAL A 47 -19.27 20.40 -4.77
N ARG A 48 -20.05 19.54 -4.09
CA ARG A 48 -20.81 18.45 -4.75
C ARG A 48 -21.76 18.97 -5.82
N GLU A 49 -22.55 19.99 -5.51
CA GLU A 49 -23.47 20.62 -6.47
C GLU A 49 -22.75 21.10 -7.74
N GLN A 50 -21.52 21.59 -7.63
CA GLN A 50 -20.74 21.99 -8.82
C GLN A 50 -20.15 20.79 -9.55
N THR A 51 -19.67 19.78 -8.84
CA THR A 51 -19.01 18.61 -9.45
C THR A 51 -19.99 17.63 -10.10
N ASP A 52 -21.26 17.67 -9.70
CA ASP A 52 -22.34 16.82 -10.25
C ASP A 52 -22.96 17.39 -11.53
N LYS A 53 -22.57 18.59 -11.95
CA LYS A 53 -23.02 19.20 -13.22
C LYS A 53 -22.44 18.47 -14.42
N GLU A 54 -23.22 18.44 -15.52
CA GLU A 54 -22.76 17.87 -16.79
C GLU A 54 -21.57 18.64 -17.41
N SER A 55 -21.52 19.95 -17.20
CA SER A 55 -20.45 20.79 -17.70
C SER A 55 -19.25 20.79 -16.75
N TRP A 56 -18.12 20.29 -17.25
CA TRP A 56 -16.86 20.34 -16.51
C TRP A 56 -16.29 21.77 -16.50
N VAL A 57 -15.90 22.24 -15.31
CA VAL A 57 -15.13 23.47 -15.07
C VAL A 57 -13.86 23.15 -14.29
N ARG A 58 -12.89 24.07 -14.20
CA ARG A 58 -11.71 23.92 -13.34
C ARG A 58 -12.09 23.80 -11.87
N TYR A 59 -11.29 23.08 -11.10
CA TYR A 59 -11.56 22.90 -9.68
C TYR A 59 -11.41 24.21 -8.89
N SER A 60 -10.51 25.12 -9.31
CA SER A 60 -10.44 26.45 -8.70
C SER A 60 -11.76 27.24 -8.85
N GLU A 61 -12.50 27.07 -9.95
CA GLU A 61 -13.82 27.69 -10.13
C GLU A 61 -14.90 27.04 -9.25
N VAL A 62 -14.80 25.72 -9.04
CA VAL A 62 -15.64 25.00 -8.06
C VAL A 62 -15.42 25.58 -6.66
N LEU A 63 -14.15 25.74 -6.25
CA LEU A 63 -13.78 26.30 -4.96
C LEU A 63 -14.27 27.74 -4.79
N LYS A 64 -14.07 28.60 -5.80
CA LYS A 64 -14.56 30.00 -5.79
C LYS A 64 -16.07 30.04 -5.57
N THR A 65 -16.82 29.21 -6.30
CA THR A 65 -18.27 29.15 -6.19
C THR A 65 -18.71 28.70 -4.79
N ALA A 66 -18.10 27.64 -4.27
CA ALA A 66 -18.42 27.11 -2.95
C ALA A 66 -18.11 28.10 -1.82
N ILE A 67 -16.95 28.77 -1.87
CA ILE A 67 -16.57 29.77 -0.87
C ILE A 67 -17.49 30.98 -0.94
N ASN A 68 -17.82 31.48 -2.13
CA ASN A 68 -18.73 32.62 -2.27
C ASN A 68 -20.15 32.29 -1.79
N LYS A 69 -20.59 31.02 -1.86
CA LYS A 69 -21.88 30.59 -1.31
C LYS A 69 -21.88 30.63 0.22
N VAL A 70 -20.83 30.12 0.87
CA VAL A 70 -20.75 30.01 2.34
C VAL A 70 -20.30 31.32 2.99
N LYS A 71 -19.44 32.08 2.31
CA LYS A 71 -18.78 33.29 2.81
C LYS A 71 -18.88 34.45 1.79
N PRO A 72 -20.10 34.92 1.48
CA PRO A 72 -20.33 35.93 0.44
C PRO A 72 -19.69 37.30 0.74
N HIS A 73 -19.30 37.57 1.98
CA HIS A 73 -18.65 38.82 2.39
C HIS A 73 -17.15 38.86 2.10
N LEU A 74 -16.52 37.73 1.74
CA LEU A 74 -15.09 37.71 1.45
C LEU A 74 -14.77 38.46 0.16
N ARG A 75 -13.63 39.15 0.16
CA ARG A 75 -13.14 39.86 -1.03
C ARG A 75 -12.86 38.86 -2.15
N PRO A 76 -13.30 39.10 -3.40
CA PRO A 76 -13.05 38.19 -4.52
C PRO A 76 -11.56 37.86 -4.73
N ALA A 77 -10.67 38.81 -4.46
CA ALA A 77 -9.22 38.58 -4.52
C ALA A 77 -8.72 37.53 -3.52
N LEU A 78 -9.26 37.52 -2.29
CA LEU A 78 -8.89 36.52 -1.28
C LEU A 78 -9.39 35.12 -1.68
N VAL A 79 -10.64 35.04 -2.15
CA VAL A 79 -11.23 33.78 -2.65
C VAL A 79 -10.45 33.26 -3.85
N GLY A 80 -10.06 34.15 -4.77
CA GLY A 80 -9.24 33.81 -5.93
C GLY A 80 -7.88 33.23 -5.54
N VAL A 81 -7.15 33.92 -4.66
CA VAL A 81 -5.86 33.44 -4.15
C VAL A 81 -6.01 32.07 -3.48
N PHE A 82 -6.99 31.89 -2.61
CA PHE A 82 -7.22 30.59 -1.98
C PHE A 82 -7.46 29.48 -3.00
N ALA A 83 -8.33 29.75 -3.98
CA ALA A 83 -8.74 28.75 -4.96
C ALA A 83 -7.62 28.39 -5.93
N ASP A 84 -6.78 29.34 -6.32
CA ASP A 84 -5.67 29.11 -7.25
C ASP A 84 -4.43 28.50 -6.52
N ASP A 85 -4.22 28.83 -5.23
CA ASP A 85 -3.13 28.29 -4.40
C ASP A 85 -3.57 27.07 -3.56
N PHE A 86 -4.70 26.44 -3.89
CA PHE A 86 -5.26 25.37 -3.06
C PHE A 86 -4.27 24.21 -2.83
N GLY A 87 -3.45 23.90 -3.83
CA GLY A 87 -2.36 22.90 -3.75
C GLY A 87 -1.23 23.25 -2.78
N ARG A 88 -1.14 24.49 -2.29
CA ARG A 88 -0.17 24.97 -1.29
C ARG A 88 -0.67 24.87 0.14
N SER A 89 -1.79 24.17 0.36
CA SER A 89 -2.26 23.83 1.70
C SER A 89 -1.19 23.06 2.47
N ALA A 90 -1.20 23.15 3.80
CA ALA A 90 -0.17 22.53 4.62
C ALA A 90 -0.32 20.99 4.60
N PRO A 91 0.76 20.21 4.41
CA PRO A 91 0.68 18.77 4.55
C PRO A 91 0.50 18.35 6.02
N PHE A 92 -0.15 17.21 6.24
CA PHE A 92 -0.04 16.56 7.55
C PHE A 92 1.41 16.16 7.82
N SER A 93 1.81 16.14 9.10
CA SER A 93 3.20 15.94 9.51
C SER A 93 3.78 14.57 9.11
N ASP A 94 2.94 13.56 8.92
CA ASP A 94 3.33 12.21 8.49
C ASP A 94 3.35 12.05 6.96
N SER A 95 2.72 12.94 6.19
CA SER A 95 2.50 12.73 4.74
C SER A 95 3.78 12.65 3.93
N ALA A 96 4.67 13.64 4.00
CA ALA A 96 5.89 13.63 3.21
C ALA A 96 6.76 12.42 3.53
N ARG A 97 7.03 12.17 4.82
CA ARG A 97 7.86 11.05 5.27
C ARG A 97 7.27 9.69 4.88
N ALA A 98 5.95 9.51 5.01
CA ALA A 98 5.30 8.26 4.64
C ALA A 98 5.39 7.98 3.14
N LEU A 99 5.16 8.99 2.29
CA LEU A 99 5.29 8.79 0.84
C LEU A 99 6.72 8.43 0.43
N HIS A 100 7.74 9.00 1.08
CA HIS A 100 9.13 8.60 0.85
C HIS A 100 9.37 7.15 1.28
N GLY A 101 8.93 6.76 2.47
CA GLY A 101 9.08 5.39 2.95
C GLY A 101 8.37 4.34 2.07
N LEU A 102 7.21 4.68 1.52
CA LEU A 102 6.47 3.79 0.62
C LEU A 102 7.18 3.58 -0.73
N ARG A 103 7.83 4.62 -1.27
CA ARG A 103 8.54 4.53 -2.57
C ARG A 103 9.69 3.53 -2.57
N GLU A 104 10.20 3.15 -1.40
CA GLU A 104 11.21 2.10 -1.27
C GLU A 104 10.65 0.70 -1.54
N VAL A 105 9.33 0.50 -1.46
CA VAL A 105 8.71 -0.84 -1.54
C VAL A 105 7.57 -0.96 -2.54
N VAL A 106 6.98 0.16 -2.98
CA VAL A 106 5.85 0.22 -3.92
C VAL A 106 5.92 1.48 -4.79
N LYS A 107 5.24 1.46 -5.93
CA LYS A 107 4.97 2.69 -6.69
C LYS A 107 3.97 3.55 -5.91
N VAL A 108 4.14 4.86 -5.96
CA VAL A 108 3.27 5.84 -5.30
C VAL A 108 2.59 6.71 -6.33
N GLY A 109 1.28 6.91 -6.18
CA GLY A 109 0.52 7.80 -7.05
C GLY A 109 -0.39 8.78 -6.31
N LEU A 110 -0.79 9.83 -7.00
CA LEU A 110 -1.70 10.86 -6.51
C LEU A 110 -2.91 10.96 -7.44
N VAL A 111 -4.11 10.98 -6.84
CA VAL A 111 -5.39 11.04 -7.55
C VAL A 111 -6.29 12.07 -6.87
N GLY A 112 -6.42 13.25 -7.47
CA GLY A 112 -7.12 14.38 -6.86
C GLY A 112 -8.20 15.00 -7.74
N ASN A 113 -9.31 15.43 -7.12
CA ASN A 113 -10.17 16.45 -7.70
C ASN A 113 -9.45 17.79 -7.56
N CYS A 114 -8.75 18.22 -8.60
CA CYS A 114 -7.91 19.41 -8.61
C CYS A 114 -7.53 19.84 -10.03
N ASP A 115 -6.97 21.04 -10.11
CA ASP A 115 -6.31 21.52 -11.31
C ASP A 115 -4.85 21.03 -11.36
N ALA A 116 -4.28 20.99 -12.56
CA ALA A 116 -2.92 20.53 -12.79
C ALA A 116 -1.89 21.34 -11.97
N GLN A 117 -2.09 22.65 -11.83
CA GLN A 117 -1.19 23.49 -11.03
C GLN A 117 -1.26 23.15 -9.54
N HIS A 118 -2.45 22.87 -8.99
CA HIS A 118 -2.57 22.42 -7.60
C HIS A 118 -1.76 21.15 -7.37
N GLN A 119 -1.80 20.22 -8.33
CA GLN A 119 -1.06 18.96 -8.24
C GLN A 119 0.47 19.17 -8.29
N VAL A 120 0.95 20.11 -9.10
CA VAL A 120 2.37 20.51 -9.14
C VAL A 120 2.81 21.10 -7.80
N ASP A 121 1.97 21.94 -7.19
CA ASP A 121 2.24 22.55 -5.89
C ASP A 121 2.26 21.48 -4.77
N VAL A 122 1.35 20.50 -4.82
CA VAL A 122 1.33 19.34 -3.90
C VAL A 122 2.63 18.54 -3.99
N VAL A 123 3.06 18.20 -5.21
CA VAL A 123 4.32 17.48 -5.47
C VAL A 123 5.52 18.24 -4.91
N THR A 124 5.53 19.56 -5.08
CA THR A 124 6.58 20.45 -4.56
C THR A 124 6.58 20.48 -3.03
N ALA A 125 5.40 20.63 -2.41
CA ALA A 125 5.25 20.70 -0.95
C ALA A 125 5.64 19.38 -0.26
N LEU A 126 5.25 18.25 -0.85
CA LEU A 126 5.57 16.91 -0.33
C LEU A 126 6.97 16.42 -0.72
N ARG A 127 7.66 17.14 -1.62
CA ARG A 127 8.98 16.80 -2.18
C ARG A 127 9.03 15.38 -2.73
N VAL A 128 7.95 14.94 -3.36
CA VAL A 128 7.81 13.57 -3.87
C VAL A 128 7.42 13.59 -5.34
N VAL A 129 8.15 12.86 -6.16
CA VAL A 129 7.78 12.64 -7.57
C VAL A 129 6.96 11.35 -7.63
N PRO A 130 5.65 11.41 -7.88
CA PRO A 130 4.82 10.22 -7.95
C PRO A 130 5.03 9.47 -9.27
N ASP A 131 4.95 8.15 -9.22
CA ASP A 131 4.96 7.28 -10.40
C ASP A 131 3.68 7.44 -11.24
N VAL A 132 2.57 7.83 -10.58
CA VAL A 132 1.29 8.12 -11.22
C VAL A 132 0.70 9.40 -10.66
N SER A 133 0.32 10.35 -11.51
CA SER A 133 -0.43 11.53 -11.10
C SER A 133 -1.64 11.67 -12.02
N ILE A 134 -2.84 11.79 -11.45
CA ILE A 134 -4.10 11.93 -12.19
C ILE A 134 -4.93 13.01 -11.53
N THR A 135 -5.34 14.01 -12.31
CA THR A 135 -6.18 15.12 -11.83
C THR A 135 -7.55 15.10 -12.49
N SER A 136 -8.57 15.64 -11.82
CA SER A 136 -9.89 15.84 -12.42
C SER A 136 -9.83 16.75 -13.65
N GLN A 137 -8.86 17.68 -13.72
CA GLN A 137 -8.61 18.48 -14.92
C GLN A 137 -8.13 17.65 -16.10
N GLU A 138 -7.24 16.70 -15.87
CA GLU A 138 -6.72 15.82 -16.92
C GLU A 138 -7.83 14.95 -17.51
N ILE A 139 -8.64 14.33 -16.65
CA ILE A 139 -9.69 13.38 -17.07
C ILE A 139 -11.02 14.06 -17.40
N ARG A 140 -11.15 15.37 -17.13
CA ARG A 140 -12.38 16.17 -17.25
C ARG A 140 -13.59 15.49 -16.61
N ALA A 141 -13.41 15.01 -15.38
CA ALA A 141 -14.43 14.35 -14.58
C ALA A 141 -14.03 14.40 -13.10
N TYR A 142 -15.01 14.39 -12.21
CA TYR A 142 -14.80 14.44 -10.76
C TYR A 142 -15.14 13.11 -10.09
N LYS A 143 -14.32 12.69 -9.12
CA LYS A 143 -14.74 11.67 -8.13
C LYS A 143 -15.96 12.23 -7.36
N PRO A 144 -17.00 11.43 -7.03
CA PRO A 144 -17.08 9.96 -7.08
C PRO A 144 -17.64 9.36 -8.39
N THR A 145 -17.83 10.15 -9.46
CA THR A 145 -18.53 9.65 -10.66
C THR A 145 -17.85 8.41 -11.27
N ASP A 146 -18.65 7.50 -11.83
CA ASP A 146 -18.15 6.30 -12.51
C ASP A 146 -17.17 6.65 -13.64
N ARG A 147 -17.49 7.69 -14.42
CA ARG A 147 -16.63 8.20 -15.49
C ARG A 147 -15.24 8.60 -14.97
N ALA A 148 -15.17 9.27 -13.82
CA ALA A 148 -13.88 9.65 -13.23
C ALA A 148 -13.10 8.40 -12.80
N TRP A 149 -13.74 7.47 -12.10
CA TRP A 149 -13.09 6.25 -11.62
C TRP A 149 -12.66 5.30 -12.75
N ASP A 150 -13.43 5.18 -13.82
CA ASP A 150 -13.04 4.40 -15.01
C ASP A 150 -11.80 5.00 -15.69
N ALA A 151 -11.70 6.34 -15.74
CA ALA A 151 -10.53 7.03 -16.26
C ALA A 151 -9.31 6.86 -15.34
N ILE A 152 -9.49 7.02 -14.02
CA ILE A 152 -8.45 6.82 -13.01
C ILE A 152 -7.90 5.40 -13.12
N VAL A 153 -8.76 4.39 -13.16
CA VAL A 153 -8.37 2.98 -13.28
C VAL A 153 -7.58 2.73 -14.55
N ARG A 154 -8.11 3.16 -15.70
CA ARG A 154 -7.45 2.97 -17.01
C ARG A 154 -6.05 3.59 -17.02
N MET A 155 -5.92 4.82 -16.53
CA MET A 155 -4.65 5.54 -16.52
C MET A 155 -3.69 5.02 -15.46
N GLY A 156 -4.17 4.64 -14.27
CA GLY A 156 -3.36 4.06 -13.21
C GLY A 156 -2.74 2.74 -13.62
N VAL A 157 -3.56 1.82 -14.17
CA VAL A 157 -3.09 0.52 -14.71
C VAL A 157 -2.03 0.73 -15.79
N MET A 158 -2.29 1.64 -16.74
CA MET A 158 -1.37 1.91 -17.85
C MET A 158 -0.06 2.56 -17.37
N ARG A 159 -0.13 3.62 -16.56
CA ARG A 159 1.06 4.39 -16.12
C ARG A 159 1.93 3.62 -15.14
N ALA A 160 1.32 2.87 -14.22
CA ALA A 160 2.06 2.08 -13.25
C ALA A 160 2.41 0.68 -13.77
N ALA A 161 1.86 0.22 -14.88
CA ALA A 161 2.01 -1.15 -15.36
C ALA A 161 1.67 -2.20 -14.28
N VAL A 162 0.53 -2.03 -13.61
CA VAL A 162 0.00 -2.92 -12.56
C VAL A 162 -1.45 -3.30 -12.86
N THR A 163 -1.98 -4.33 -12.20
CA THR A 163 -3.41 -4.66 -12.24
C THR A 163 -4.16 -4.04 -11.04
N ARG A 164 -5.49 -4.13 -11.05
CA ARG A 164 -6.33 -3.62 -9.95
C ARG A 164 -6.13 -4.41 -8.64
N ASP A 165 -5.83 -5.71 -8.75
CA ASP A 165 -5.61 -6.58 -7.59
C ASP A 165 -4.33 -6.22 -6.83
N ASN A 166 -3.34 -5.62 -7.52
CA ASN A 166 -2.09 -5.14 -6.96
C ASN A 166 -2.13 -3.65 -6.59
N TRP A 167 -3.32 -3.05 -6.47
CA TRP A 167 -3.49 -1.61 -6.24
C TRP A 167 -4.26 -1.35 -4.95
N LEU A 168 -3.66 -0.54 -4.07
CA LEU A 168 -4.28 0.06 -2.89
C LEU A 168 -4.57 1.55 -3.11
N HIS A 169 -5.81 1.99 -2.89
CA HIS A 169 -6.17 3.40 -2.85
C HIS A 169 -6.40 3.86 -1.41
N VAL A 170 -5.76 4.97 -1.02
CA VAL A 170 -5.75 5.52 0.33
C VAL A 170 -6.46 6.86 0.33
N SER A 171 -7.44 7.02 1.22
CA SER A 171 -8.19 8.27 1.38
C SER A 171 -8.75 8.39 2.78
N HIS A 172 -8.98 9.62 3.24
CA HIS A 172 -9.75 9.89 4.46
C HIS A 172 -11.27 9.87 4.24
N ALA A 173 -11.73 9.85 2.98
CA ALA A 173 -13.13 10.10 2.61
C ALA A 173 -13.79 8.87 1.97
N PRO A 174 -14.50 8.04 2.75
CA PRO A 174 -15.04 6.80 2.21
C PRO A 174 -16.07 6.98 1.10
N ARG A 175 -17.05 7.87 1.28
CA ARG A 175 -18.20 7.98 0.36
C ARG A 175 -17.82 8.54 -1.01
N SER A 176 -16.98 9.57 -1.03
CA SER A 176 -16.55 10.24 -2.27
C SER A 176 -15.40 9.52 -2.97
N ASP A 177 -14.74 8.57 -2.31
CA ASP A 177 -13.46 8.04 -2.77
C ASP A 177 -13.31 6.52 -2.61
N LEU A 178 -13.32 6.01 -1.38
CA LEU A 178 -13.02 4.58 -1.14
C LEU A 178 -14.14 3.67 -1.66
N VAL A 179 -15.42 4.00 -1.42
CA VAL A 179 -16.56 3.22 -1.90
C VAL A 179 -16.53 3.05 -3.43
N PRO A 180 -16.41 4.12 -4.24
CA PRO A 180 -16.32 3.96 -5.69
C PRO A 180 -15.00 3.31 -6.15
N ALA A 181 -13.87 3.54 -5.48
CA ALA A 181 -12.62 2.81 -5.77
C ALA A 181 -12.80 1.30 -5.62
N ARG A 182 -13.41 0.87 -4.50
CA ARG A 182 -13.73 -0.52 -4.20
C ARG A 182 -14.66 -1.13 -5.23
N ALA A 183 -15.67 -0.38 -5.69
CA ALA A 183 -16.58 -0.83 -6.76
C ALA A 183 -15.85 -1.13 -8.08
N LYS A 184 -14.65 -0.56 -8.31
CA LYS A 184 -13.80 -0.88 -9.46
C LYS A 184 -12.83 -2.05 -9.22
N GLY A 185 -12.87 -2.68 -8.04
CA GLY A 185 -12.00 -3.80 -7.67
C GLY A 185 -10.63 -3.39 -7.11
N ILE A 186 -10.46 -2.13 -6.71
CA ILE A 186 -9.23 -1.64 -6.08
C ILE A 186 -9.34 -1.84 -4.56
N LYS A 187 -8.25 -2.27 -3.90
CA LYS A 187 -8.21 -2.37 -2.44
C LYS A 187 -8.26 -0.98 -1.81
N THR A 188 -8.91 -0.84 -0.66
CA THR A 188 -9.08 0.48 -0.02
C THR A 188 -8.48 0.55 1.37
N CYS A 189 -7.80 1.66 1.64
CA CYS A 189 -7.28 1.99 2.96
C CYS A 189 -7.86 3.33 3.44
N LEU A 190 -8.59 3.29 4.55
CA LEU A 190 -8.96 4.49 5.29
C LEU A 190 -7.77 4.94 6.14
N VAL A 191 -7.30 6.18 5.95
CA VAL A 191 -6.44 6.85 6.93
C VAL A 191 -7.29 7.78 7.78
N ARG A 192 -7.22 7.63 9.11
CA ARG A 192 -7.98 8.47 10.03
C ARG A 192 -7.42 9.88 10.04
N ARG A 193 -8.23 10.81 9.55
CA ARG A 193 -8.01 12.26 9.59
C ARG A 193 -9.24 12.92 10.22
N PRO A 194 -9.15 14.18 10.69
CA PRO A 194 -10.33 14.90 11.17
C PRO A 194 -11.49 14.82 10.15
N GLY A 195 -12.69 14.41 10.61
CA GLY A 195 -13.87 14.27 9.76
C GLY A 195 -14.05 12.91 9.06
N ALA A 196 -13.12 11.96 9.21
CA ALA A 196 -13.26 10.62 8.63
C ALA A 196 -14.45 9.83 9.22
N ASP A 197 -15.19 9.12 8.37
CA ASP A 197 -16.28 8.21 8.77
C ASP A 197 -15.74 6.79 9.00
N ASP A 198 -15.48 6.47 10.26
CA ASP A 198 -14.89 5.21 10.71
C ASP A 198 -15.81 3.99 10.54
N ARG A 199 -17.07 4.18 10.12
CA ARG A 199 -18.05 3.10 9.94
C ARG A 199 -18.06 2.53 8.52
N ALA A 200 -17.27 3.10 7.62
CA ALA A 200 -17.24 2.66 6.23
C ALA A 200 -16.59 1.28 6.08
N ASN A 201 -17.15 0.46 5.17
CA ASN A 201 -16.61 -0.84 4.82
C ASN A 201 -15.39 -0.68 3.90
N VAL A 202 -14.19 -0.81 4.46
CA VAL A 202 -12.89 -0.67 3.78
C VAL A 202 -12.01 -1.90 4.02
N ASP A 203 -11.06 -2.19 3.13
CA ASP A 203 -10.18 -3.37 3.28
C ASP A 203 -9.16 -3.22 4.42
N LEU A 204 -8.73 -1.98 4.69
CA LEU A 204 -7.78 -1.63 5.73
C LEU A 204 -8.14 -0.27 6.34
N ALA A 205 -7.94 -0.09 7.64
CA ALA A 205 -8.00 1.21 8.29
C ALA A 205 -6.76 1.41 9.16
N VAL A 206 -6.12 2.58 9.03
CA VAL A 206 -4.91 2.96 9.76
C VAL A 206 -5.13 4.28 10.50
N GLY A 207 -4.47 4.45 11.65
CA GLY A 207 -4.47 5.70 12.41
C GLY A 207 -3.56 6.77 11.81
N SER A 208 -2.56 6.38 11.04
CA SER A 208 -1.62 7.29 10.38
C SER A 208 -1.01 6.68 9.12
N LEU A 209 -0.36 7.51 8.30
CA LEU A 209 0.37 7.02 7.14
C LEU A 209 1.67 6.30 7.52
N ASP A 210 2.25 6.62 8.69
CA ASP A 210 3.39 5.86 9.23
C ASP A 210 3.00 4.41 9.54
N GLU A 211 1.79 4.19 10.08
CA GLU A 211 1.27 2.84 10.31
C GLU A 211 1.12 2.08 8.99
N LEU A 212 0.59 2.74 7.94
CA LEU A 212 0.50 2.14 6.61
C LEU A 212 1.87 1.74 6.06
N VAL A 213 2.87 2.62 6.18
CA VAL A 213 4.26 2.33 5.75
C VAL A 213 4.77 1.09 6.46
N ARG A 214 4.64 1.06 7.80
CA ARG A 214 5.08 -0.08 8.60
C ARG A 214 4.41 -1.39 8.15
N LEU A 215 3.08 -1.40 7.99
CA LEU A 215 2.33 -2.58 7.57
C LEU A 215 2.74 -3.06 6.16
N LEU A 216 2.94 -2.13 5.22
CA LEU A 216 3.39 -2.49 3.86
C LEU A 216 4.83 -2.99 3.85
N VAL A 217 5.74 -2.36 4.60
CA VAL A 217 7.13 -2.84 4.73
C VAL A 217 7.15 -4.23 5.36
N GLU A 218 6.44 -4.46 6.46
CA GLU A 218 6.32 -5.78 7.11
C GLU A 218 5.73 -6.82 6.16
N ALA A 219 4.65 -6.49 5.43
CA ALA A 219 4.04 -7.41 4.46
C ALA A 219 4.97 -7.69 3.26
N LYS A 220 5.71 -6.69 2.78
CA LYS A 220 6.69 -6.82 1.70
C LYS A 220 7.94 -7.56 2.11
N GLN A 221 8.24 -7.58 3.40
CA GLN A 221 9.29 -8.41 3.99
C GLN A 221 8.81 -9.82 4.31
N GLY A 222 7.49 -10.11 4.25
CA GLY A 222 6.74 -11.22 4.85
C GLY A 222 7.26 -12.65 4.68
N PRO A 223 6.51 -13.66 5.19
CA PRO A 223 7.11 -14.95 5.48
C PRO A 223 7.67 -15.64 4.24
N LEU A 224 8.97 -15.92 4.30
CA LEU A 224 9.69 -16.62 3.26
C LEU A 224 9.63 -18.11 3.52
N VAL A 225 9.18 -18.86 2.52
CA VAL A 225 9.40 -20.30 2.46
C VAL A 225 10.76 -20.53 1.85
N TYR A 226 11.64 -21.16 2.61
CA TYR A 226 12.88 -21.72 2.11
C TYR A 226 12.69 -23.23 1.99
N GLU A 227 12.70 -23.70 0.74
CA GLU A 227 12.58 -25.11 0.40
C GLU A 227 13.95 -25.67 0.04
N ILE A 228 14.24 -26.86 0.55
CA ILE A 228 15.49 -27.55 0.27
C ILE A 228 15.18 -28.99 -0.10
N GLU A 229 15.32 -29.29 -1.38
CA GLU A 229 15.11 -30.62 -1.90
C GLU A 229 16.42 -31.41 -1.84
N ASN A 230 16.36 -32.58 -1.20
CA ASN A 230 17.46 -33.51 -1.07
C ASN A 230 17.15 -34.80 -1.82
N ARG A 231 18.09 -35.29 -2.63
CA ARG A 231 17.98 -36.57 -3.35
C ARG A 231 19.19 -37.43 -3.08
N HIS A 232 18.94 -38.66 -2.61
CA HIS A 232 19.95 -39.70 -2.48
C HIS A 232 19.67 -40.81 -3.51
N PRO A 233 20.67 -41.26 -4.30
CA PRO A 233 20.48 -42.27 -5.35
C PRO A 233 20.10 -43.63 -4.79
N ASP A 234 20.66 -44.01 -3.64
CA ASP A 234 20.34 -45.25 -2.92
C ASP A 234 19.08 -45.08 -2.05
N THR A 235 18.06 -45.89 -2.30
CA THR A 235 16.80 -45.94 -1.56
C THR A 235 17.00 -46.28 -0.08
N SER A 236 17.93 -47.18 0.26
CA SER A 236 18.18 -47.60 1.65
C SER A 236 18.73 -46.46 2.52
N GLN A 237 19.43 -45.51 1.91
CA GLN A 237 19.95 -44.33 2.60
C GLN A 237 18.92 -43.20 2.71
N ARG A 238 17.82 -43.22 1.94
CA ARG A 238 16.79 -42.17 1.99
C ARG A 238 16.08 -42.13 3.35
N GLU A 239 15.77 -43.29 3.93
CA GLU A 239 15.14 -43.37 5.25
C GLU A 239 16.08 -42.84 6.34
N ARG A 240 17.35 -43.24 6.29
CA ARG A 240 18.39 -42.74 7.20
C ARG A 240 18.57 -41.22 7.08
N LEU A 241 18.58 -40.69 5.84
CA LEU A 241 18.64 -39.25 5.59
C LEU A 241 17.41 -38.53 6.15
N ALA A 242 16.21 -39.04 5.93
CA ALA A 242 14.98 -38.44 6.44
C ALA A 242 14.98 -38.39 7.98
N GLN A 243 15.39 -39.48 8.63
CA GLN A 243 15.48 -39.55 10.08
C GLN A 243 16.50 -38.55 10.63
N TRP A 244 17.69 -38.50 10.02
CA TRP A 244 18.72 -37.53 10.42
C TRP A 244 18.25 -36.07 10.27
N LEU A 245 17.56 -35.74 9.18
CA LEU A 245 16.98 -34.39 8.99
C LEU A 245 15.97 -34.06 10.09
N LEU A 246 15.09 -35.00 10.44
CA LEU A 246 14.08 -34.82 11.48
C LEU A 246 14.67 -34.67 12.89
N GLU A 247 15.70 -35.43 13.21
CA GLU A 247 16.28 -35.49 14.56
C GLU A 247 17.37 -34.45 14.81
N SER A 248 18.16 -34.12 13.78
CA SER A 248 19.33 -33.25 13.92
C SER A 248 19.07 -31.86 13.34
N MET A 249 18.51 -31.77 12.13
CA MET A 249 18.46 -30.51 11.40
C MET A 249 17.25 -29.65 11.71
N LEU A 250 16.05 -30.21 11.60
CA LEU A 250 14.80 -29.47 11.82
C LEU A 250 14.73 -28.85 13.22
N PRO A 251 15.15 -29.50 14.32
CA PRO A 251 15.17 -28.89 15.64
C PRO A 251 16.10 -27.67 15.73
N ALA A 252 17.29 -27.73 15.14
CA ALA A 252 18.23 -26.61 15.11
C ALA A 252 17.70 -25.42 14.29
N VAL A 253 17.00 -25.69 13.18
CA VAL A 253 16.35 -24.62 12.41
C VAL A 253 15.23 -23.95 13.20
N ARG A 254 14.45 -24.72 13.98
CA ARG A 254 13.36 -24.19 14.80
C ARG A 254 13.83 -23.25 15.91
N THR A 255 15.09 -23.32 16.35
CA THR A 255 15.66 -22.40 17.33
C THR A 255 16.20 -21.11 16.72
N CYS A 256 16.30 -21.04 15.39
CA CYS A 256 16.74 -19.83 14.70
C CYS A 256 15.72 -18.70 14.87
N THR A 257 16.23 -17.48 15.12
CA THR A 257 15.40 -16.30 15.27
C THR A 257 14.52 -16.09 14.04
N GLY A 258 13.21 -15.94 14.26
CA GLY A 258 12.25 -15.70 13.17
C GLY A 258 11.81 -16.93 12.38
N CYS A 259 12.31 -18.12 12.69
CA CYS A 259 11.74 -19.36 12.16
C CYS A 259 10.34 -19.60 12.75
N ARG A 260 9.33 -19.68 11.90
CA ARG A 260 7.92 -19.93 12.25
C ARG A 260 7.56 -21.41 12.16
N SER A 261 8.13 -22.13 11.20
CA SER A 261 7.99 -23.57 11.07
C SER A 261 9.17 -24.18 10.33
N ALA A 262 9.46 -25.45 10.63
CA ALA A 262 10.37 -26.29 9.86
C ALA A 262 9.80 -27.71 9.78
N THR A 263 9.53 -28.17 8.57
CA THR A 263 8.87 -29.44 8.28
C THR A 263 9.62 -30.19 7.18
N LEU A 264 9.44 -31.51 7.15
CA LEU A 264 9.98 -32.37 6.10
C LEU A 264 8.80 -32.97 5.33
N VAL A 265 8.83 -32.86 4.01
CA VAL A 265 7.85 -33.45 3.10
C VAL A 265 8.57 -34.46 2.21
N GLN A 266 8.07 -35.69 2.18
CA GLN A 266 8.57 -36.70 1.26
C GLN A 266 7.69 -36.72 0.01
N HIS A 267 8.32 -36.60 -1.16
CA HIS A 267 7.65 -36.63 -2.46
C HIS A 267 7.52 -38.08 -2.97
N GLU A 268 6.56 -38.32 -3.87
CA GLU A 268 6.32 -39.66 -4.45
C GLU A 268 7.52 -40.21 -5.22
N ASP A 269 8.35 -39.34 -5.80
CA ASP A 269 9.60 -39.70 -6.48
C ASP A 269 10.77 -40.00 -5.52
N GLY A 270 10.51 -39.93 -4.21
CA GLY A 270 11.46 -40.18 -3.14
C GLY A 270 12.38 -39.01 -2.81
N ALA A 271 12.12 -37.81 -3.33
CA ALA A 271 12.79 -36.60 -2.87
C ALA A 271 12.36 -36.21 -1.44
N LEU A 272 13.28 -35.68 -0.66
CA LEU A 272 13.04 -35.18 0.69
C LEU A 272 13.14 -33.65 0.69
N CYS A 273 12.00 -32.97 0.82
CA CYS A 273 11.91 -31.52 0.80
C CYS A 273 11.79 -30.97 2.23
N GLU A 274 12.83 -30.29 2.69
CA GLU A 274 12.78 -29.49 3.91
C GLU A 274 12.07 -28.17 3.58
N GLN A 275 11.04 -27.80 4.33
CA GLN A 275 10.31 -26.55 4.17
C GLN A 275 10.40 -25.73 5.45
N TYR A 276 11.07 -24.58 5.39
CA TYR A 276 11.18 -23.65 6.51
C TYR A 276 10.42 -22.37 6.20
N VAL A 277 9.66 -21.86 7.16
CA VAL A 277 8.96 -20.59 7.04
C VAL A 277 9.61 -19.58 7.97
N PHE A 278 10.19 -18.53 7.42
CA PHE A 278 10.74 -17.41 8.19
C PHE A 278 9.74 -16.27 8.34
N GLY A 279 9.97 -15.38 9.29
CA GLY A 279 9.17 -14.17 9.48
C GLY A 279 9.24 -13.22 8.31
N GLY A 280 10.41 -13.13 7.71
CA GLY A 280 10.68 -12.35 6.52
C GLY A 280 12.09 -12.51 5.97
N LYS A 281 12.47 -11.60 5.07
CA LYS A 281 13.80 -11.61 4.42
C LYS A 281 14.96 -11.46 5.40
N VAL A 282 14.82 -10.60 6.40
CA VAL A 282 15.90 -10.34 7.37
C VAL A 282 16.22 -11.61 8.16
N GLU A 283 15.20 -12.32 8.64
CA GLU A 283 15.38 -13.55 9.42
C GLU A 283 15.88 -14.71 8.57
N TYR A 284 15.42 -14.80 7.31
CA TYR A 284 15.97 -15.74 6.34
C TYR A 284 17.45 -15.50 6.05
N ASP A 285 17.86 -14.25 5.81
CA ASP A 285 19.24 -13.90 5.48
C ASP A 285 20.17 -14.22 6.68
N ALA A 286 19.75 -13.90 7.91
CA ALA A 286 20.47 -14.26 9.13
C ALA A 286 20.65 -15.78 9.31
N TYR A 287 19.61 -16.57 9.03
CA TYR A 287 19.70 -18.03 9.00
C TYR A 287 20.68 -18.51 7.91
N SER A 288 20.60 -17.94 6.71
CA SER A 288 21.44 -18.32 5.57
C SER A 288 22.93 -18.08 5.87
N GLU A 289 23.26 -16.95 6.48
CA GLU A 289 24.63 -16.59 6.86
C GLU A 289 25.17 -17.46 7.99
N ALA A 290 24.38 -17.69 9.04
CA ALA A 290 24.85 -18.39 10.23
C ALA A 290 24.83 -19.93 10.09
N PHE A 291 23.80 -20.50 9.46
CA PHE A 291 23.51 -21.94 9.54
C PHE A 291 23.61 -22.68 8.20
N ALA A 292 23.49 -22.03 7.05
CA ALA A 292 23.48 -22.75 5.77
C ALA A 292 24.83 -23.38 5.42
N ALA A 293 25.95 -22.78 5.86
CA ALA A 293 27.28 -23.34 5.68
C ALA A 293 27.51 -24.57 6.58
N GLU A 294 27.13 -24.47 7.85
CA GLU A 294 27.24 -25.56 8.83
C GLU A 294 26.37 -26.75 8.45
N HIS A 295 25.11 -26.52 8.04
CA HIS A 295 24.22 -27.59 7.59
C HIS A 295 24.81 -28.34 6.38
N ARG A 296 25.38 -27.61 5.41
CA ARG A 296 26.04 -28.23 4.26
C ARG A 296 27.29 -29.04 4.64
N ALA A 297 27.98 -28.66 5.71
CA ALA A 297 29.12 -29.42 6.23
C ALA A 297 28.64 -30.70 6.92
N ASN A 298 27.70 -30.59 7.86
CA ASN A 298 27.18 -31.74 8.61
C ASN A 298 26.55 -32.81 7.70
N LEU A 299 25.80 -32.39 6.66
CA LEU A 299 25.25 -33.32 5.67
C LEU A 299 26.34 -34.07 4.89
N ARG A 300 27.44 -33.38 4.54
CA ARG A 300 28.57 -34.01 3.84
C ARG A 300 29.35 -34.96 4.74
N ASP A 301 29.48 -34.65 6.01
CA ASP A 301 30.19 -35.50 6.97
C ASP A 301 29.40 -36.79 7.22
N GLU A 302 28.07 -36.70 7.31
CA GLU A 302 27.20 -37.85 7.61
C GLU A 302 26.87 -38.72 6.37
N PHE A 303 26.69 -38.10 5.19
CA PHE A 303 26.21 -38.79 3.97
C PHE A 303 27.14 -38.63 2.75
N GLY A 304 28.28 -37.95 2.90
CA GLY A 304 29.21 -37.70 1.79
C GLY A 304 28.69 -36.67 0.77
N ARG A 305 29.33 -36.63 -0.41
CA ARG A 305 28.94 -35.74 -1.52
C ARG A 305 27.89 -36.33 -2.46
N VAL A 306 27.21 -37.39 -2.01
CA VAL A 306 26.29 -38.20 -2.83
C VAL A 306 24.86 -37.65 -2.81
N VAL A 307 24.52 -36.84 -1.80
CA VAL A 307 23.22 -36.16 -1.71
C VAL A 307 23.21 -34.93 -2.64
N GLU A 308 22.35 -34.97 -3.65
CA GLU A 308 22.06 -33.80 -4.48
C GLU A 308 21.09 -32.87 -3.74
N ARG A 309 21.41 -31.57 -3.72
CA ARG A 309 20.65 -30.57 -2.97
C ARG A 309 20.31 -29.38 -3.85
N THR A 310 19.03 -29.05 -3.95
CA THR A 310 18.56 -27.84 -4.63
C THR A 310 17.75 -26.99 -3.67
N THR A 311 17.83 -25.67 -3.82
CA THR A 311 17.22 -24.73 -2.89
C THR A 311 16.33 -23.75 -3.63
N ARG A 312 15.17 -23.44 -3.06
CA ARG A 312 14.25 -22.43 -3.58
C ARG A 312 13.80 -21.53 -2.44
N VAL A 313 13.80 -20.23 -2.67
CA VAL A 313 13.18 -19.25 -1.77
C VAL A 313 11.95 -18.71 -2.47
N SER A 314 10.81 -18.77 -1.79
CA SER A 314 9.57 -18.20 -2.27
C SER A 314 8.87 -17.45 -1.15
N ARG A 315 8.01 -16.50 -1.49
CA ARG A 315 7.15 -15.84 -0.51
C ARG A 315 5.87 -16.65 -0.39
N ILE A 316 5.34 -16.81 0.83
CA ILE A 316 3.97 -17.27 0.99
C ILE A 316 3.07 -16.17 0.41
N ARG A 317 2.65 -16.35 -0.84
CA ARG A 317 1.50 -15.61 -1.37
C ARG A 317 0.28 -16.20 -0.69
N GLY A 318 -0.51 -15.36 -0.02
CA GLY A 318 -1.81 -15.81 0.49
C GLY A 318 -2.58 -16.40 -0.68
N ARG A 319 -2.87 -17.70 -0.64
CA ARG A 319 -3.84 -18.27 -1.57
C ARG A 319 -5.18 -17.60 -1.27
N ILE A 320 -5.75 -17.04 -2.35
CA ILE A 320 -7.11 -16.49 -2.47
C ILE A 320 -8.12 -17.50 -1.95
#